data_AF-A0A0F4ZK10-F1
#
_entry.id   AF-A0A0F4ZK10-F1
#
_cell.length_a   1.000
_cell.length_b   1.000
_cell.length_c   1.000
_cell.angle_alpha   90.00
_cell.angle_beta   90.00
_cell.angle_gamma   90.00
#
_symmetry.space_group_name_H-M   'P 1'
#
loop_
_entity.id
_entity.type
_entity.pdbx_description
1 polymer ?
#
loop_
_entity_poly.entity_id
_entity_poly.type
_entity_poly.pdbx_seq_one_letter_code
_entity_poly.pdbx_strand_id
1 'polypeptide(L)'
;MPGKKIVVNIDLISLYSYFAFVEFLPLIEKLKAHGVTVEIVPVFLSGIMGASKNSPPWMVPAKRIYLSDDTRRSAARLGIPCNIPENFVTYTNDLLPLRAMHVLRANFPLSVYHAALAAMYAAFFSPPAPRNFNSPTVLKEILRSVDGVQGRAEEVVKAATGEDAKRALHEATNTAVKQGAFGAPWIVATRDGKVEYFFGSDRLHQLYTFLDLPFTEATLLPPAKL
;
A
#
# COMPACT_ATOMS: atom_id res chain seq x y z
N MET A 1 18.98 11.16 18.70
CA MET A 1 19.13 9.69 18.68
C MET A 1 18.35 9.17 17.48
N PRO A 2 18.88 8.26 16.65
CA PRO A 2 18.16 7.82 15.45
C PRO A 2 16.89 7.08 15.88
N GLY A 3 15.74 7.75 15.74
CA GLY A 3 14.45 7.24 16.21
C GLY A 3 13.95 6.02 15.44
N LYS A 4 12.91 5.38 15.98
CA LYS A 4 12.24 4.24 15.32
C LYS A 4 11.48 4.74 14.10
N LYS A 5 11.61 4.06 12.96
CA LYS A 5 10.95 4.45 11.70
C LYS A 5 10.43 3.22 10.98
N ILE A 6 9.28 3.35 10.33
CA ILE A 6 8.70 2.38 9.41
C ILE A 6 8.45 3.09 8.07
N VAL A 7 8.93 2.49 6.98
CA VAL A 7 8.56 2.86 5.61
C VAL A 7 7.78 1.70 5.00
N VAL A 8 6.53 1.95 4.64
CA VAL A 8 5.63 0.97 4.02
C VAL A 8 5.57 1.28 2.52
N ASN A 9 6.36 0.55 1.73
CA ASN A 9 6.33 0.70 0.28
C ASN A 9 5.15 -0.09 -0.28
N ILE A 10 4.22 0.61 -0.93
CA ILE A 10 2.95 0.07 -1.41
C ILE A 10 2.76 0.35 -2.90
N ASP A 11 1.98 -0.49 -3.56
CA ASP A 11 1.55 -0.29 -4.94
C ASP A 11 0.00 -0.35 -5.00
N LEU A 12 -0.61 0.38 -5.93
CA LEU A 12 -2.08 0.54 -5.99
C LEU A 12 -2.79 -0.70 -6.55
N ILE A 13 -2.10 -1.52 -7.34
CA ILE A 13 -2.64 -2.77 -7.90
C ILE A 13 -2.30 -3.99 -7.04
N SER A 14 -1.49 -3.82 -5.99
CA SER A 14 -1.14 -4.89 -5.06
C SER A 14 -2.22 -5.05 -3.97
N LEU A 15 -2.92 -6.19 -4.02
CA LEU A 15 -3.92 -6.56 -3.01
C LEU A 15 -3.34 -6.52 -1.59
N TYR A 16 -2.17 -7.13 -1.38
CA TYR A 16 -1.57 -7.16 -0.06
C TYR A 16 -1.06 -5.78 0.38
N SER A 17 -0.79 -4.87 -0.57
CA SER A 17 -0.51 -3.47 -0.23
C SER A 17 -1.75 -2.75 0.27
N TYR A 18 -2.92 -3.04 -0.30
CA TYR A 18 -4.20 -2.55 0.22
C TYR A 18 -4.43 -3.04 1.66
N PHE A 19 -4.23 -4.34 1.93
CA PHE A 19 -4.35 -4.89 3.28
C PHE A 19 -3.37 -4.24 4.26
N ALA A 20 -2.10 -4.11 3.88
CA ALA A 20 -1.12 -3.41 4.72
C ALA A 20 -1.52 -1.94 4.96
N PHE A 21 -1.99 -1.22 3.95
CA PHE A 21 -2.47 0.16 4.09
C PHE A 21 -3.60 0.26 5.13
N VAL A 22 -4.62 -0.61 5.02
CA VAL A 22 -5.75 -0.66 5.96
C VAL A 22 -5.30 -0.98 7.38
N GLU A 23 -4.31 -1.86 7.56
CA GLU A 23 -3.76 -2.17 8.87
C GLU A 23 -2.91 -1.03 9.46
N PHE A 24 -2.06 -0.39 8.65
CA PHE A 24 -1.16 0.65 9.13
C PHE A 24 -1.88 1.96 9.45
N LEU A 25 -2.90 2.35 8.66
CA LEU A 25 -3.57 3.63 8.81
C LEU A 25 -4.07 3.93 10.25
N PRO A 26 -4.82 3.05 10.93
CA PRO A 26 -5.24 3.28 12.32
C PRO A 26 -4.09 3.15 13.33
N LEU A 27 -2.96 2.54 12.95
CA LEU A 27 -1.80 2.36 13.82
C LEU A 27 -0.88 3.58 13.87
N ILE A 28 -0.95 4.51 12.92
CA ILE A 28 0.00 5.63 12.78
C ILE A 28 0.13 6.42 14.09
N GLU A 29 -0.99 6.87 14.68
CA GLU A 29 -0.93 7.66 15.92
C GLU A 29 -0.49 6.83 17.12
N LYS A 30 -0.85 5.53 17.18
CA LYS A 30 -0.40 4.63 18.25
C LYS A 30 1.12 4.40 18.16
N LEU A 31 1.63 4.15 16.96
CA LEU A 31 3.06 3.98 16.68
C LEU A 31 3.84 5.26 17.01
N LYS A 32 3.28 6.43 16.66
CA LYS A 32 3.84 7.73 17.02
C LYS A 32 3.92 7.94 18.54
N ALA A 33 2.91 7.51 19.30
CA ALA A 33 2.95 7.54 20.77
C ALA A 33 4.06 6.65 21.36
N HIS A 34 4.51 5.64 20.62
CA HIS A 34 5.69 4.82 20.94
C HIS A 34 7.01 5.37 20.35
N GLY A 35 7.01 6.60 19.82
CA GLY A 35 8.19 7.21 19.21
C GLY A 35 8.57 6.63 17.85
N VAL A 36 7.63 5.97 17.16
CA VAL A 36 7.83 5.38 15.83
C VAL A 36 7.20 6.28 14.77
N THR A 37 7.99 6.73 13.80
CA THR A 37 7.45 7.43 12.62
C THR A 37 7.06 6.44 11.53
N VAL A 38 5.95 6.69 10.84
CA VAL A 38 5.46 5.83 9.76
C VAL A 38 5.34 6.67 8.49
N GLU A 39 5.91 6.17 7.40
CA GLU A 39 5.75 6.74 6.06
C GLU A 39 5.18 5.68 5.13
N ILE A 40 4.07 6.00 4.48
CA ILE A 40 3.52 5.18 3.40
C ILE A 40 4.02 5.78 2.09
N VAL A 41 4.66 4.96 1.25
CA VAL A 41 5.36 5.41 0.04
C VAL A 41 4.88 4.61 -1.17
N PRO A 42 4.34 5.25 -2.22
CA PRO A 42 3.98 4.56 -3.44
C PRO A 42 5.24 4.10 -4.18
N VAL A 43 5.21 2.89 -4.71
CA VAL A 43 6.27 2.30 -5.55
C VAL A 43 5.63 1.58 -6.73
N PHE A 44 6.40 1.34 -7.79
CA PHE A 44 5.92 0.65 -8.98
C PHE A 44 6.28 -0.84 -8.95
N LEU A 45 5.29 -1.69 -8.64
CA LEU A 45 5.44 -3.14 -8.47
C LEU A 45 5.97 -3.82 -9.72
N SER A 46 5.52 -3.43 -10.91
CA SER A 46 6.03 -4.01 -12.17
C SER A 46 7.52 -3.72 -12.35
N GLY A 47 8.00 -2.54 -11.92
CA GLY A 47 9.42 -2.20 -11.90
C GLY A 47 10.21 -3.06 -10.91
N ILE A 48 9.66 -3.28 -9.71
CA ILE A 48 10.25 -4.15 -8.68
C ILE A 48 10.38 -5.59 -9.20
N MET A 49 9.29 -6.18 -9.71
CA MET A 49 9.29 -7.56 -10.21
C MET A 49 10.26 -7.74 -11.38
N GLY A 50 10.34 -6.76 -12.29
CA GLY A 50 11.29 -6.79 -13.41
C GLY A 50 12.75 -6.80 -12.92
N ALA A 51 13.09 -5.93 -11.96
CA ALA A 51 14.43 -5.87 -11.39
C ALA A 51 14.81 -7.13 -10.60
N SER A 52 13.86 -7.73 -9.88
CA SER A 52 14.08 -8.93 -9.07
C SER A 52 13.90 -10.25 -9.83
N LYS A 53 13.61 -10.21 -11.14
CA LYS A 53 13.24 -11.38 -11.96
C LYS A 53 12.09 -12.21 -11.37
N ASN A 54 11.16 -11.55 -10.67
CA ASN A 54 9.99 -12.20 -10.10
C ASN A 54 8.82 -12.17 -11.10
N SER A 55 7.81 -13.01 -10.88
CA SER A 55 6.60 -13.06 -11.69
C SER A 55 5.35 -12.94 -10.82
N PRO A 56 4.26 -12.37 -11.35
CA PRO A 56 3.03 -12.25 -10.59
C PRO A 56 2.47 -13.60 -10.13
N PRO A 57 1.95 -13.72 -8.89
CA PRO A 57 1.53 -15.01 -8.35
C PRO A 57 0.30 -15.60 -9.07
N TRP A 58 -0.57 -14.76 -9.64
CA TRP A 58 -1.77 -15.21 -10.37
C TRP A 58 -1.47 -15.94 -11.70
N MET A 59 -0.23 -15.85 -12.18
CA MET A 59 0.25 -16.61 -13.35
C MET A 59 0.40 -18.11 -13.05
N VAL A 60 0.47 -18.49 -11.76
CA VAL A 60 0.58 -19.89 -11.33
C VAL A 60 -0.80 -20.40 -10.89
N PRO A 61 -1.41 -21.39 -11.58
CA PRO A 61 -2.77 -21.85 -11.30
C PRO A 61 -3.01 -22.26 -9.83
N ALA A 62 -2.07 -23.00 -9.23
CA ALA A 62 -2.17 -23.40 -7.82
C ALA A 62 -2.19 -22.20 -6.85
N LYS A 63 -1.41 -21.15 -7.14
CA LYS A 63 -1.43 -19.92 -6.33
C LYS A 63 -2.74 -19.15 -6.51
N ARG A 64 -3.32 -19.14 -7.72
CA ARG A 64 -4.59 -18.46 -7.99
C ARG A 64 -5.72 -19.00 -7.12
N ILE A 65 -5.79 -20.32 -6.95
CA ILE A 65 -6.78 -20.98 -6.09
C ILE A 65 -6.60 -20.50 -4.63
N TYR A 66 -5.37 -20.55 -4.12
CA TYR A 66 -5.05 -20.08 -2.77
C TYR A 66 -5.40 -18.60 -2.57
N LEU A 67 -5.05 -17.74 -3.53
CA LEU A 67 -5.26 -16.29 -3.45
C LEU A 67 -6.74 -15.94 -3.31
N SER A 68 -7.66 -16.70 -3.91
CA SER A 68 -9.10 -16.47 -3.77
C SER A 68 -9.54 -16.60 -2.30
N ASP A 69 -9.16 -17.71 -1.66
CA ASP A 69 -9.46 -17.94 -0.24
C ASP A 69 -8.76 -16.96 0.68
N ASP A 70 -7.50 -16.64 0.39
CA ASP A 70 -6.71 -15.72 1.20
C ASP A 70 -7.21 -14.27 1.11
N THR A 71 -7.65 -13.85 -0.07
CA THR A 71 -8.33 -12.55 -0.28
C THR A 71 -9.56 -12.48 0.60
N ARG A 72 -10.42 -13.50 0.57
CA ARG A 72 -11.65 -13.56 1.37
C ARG A 72 -11.36 -13.50 2.87
N ARG A 73 -10.43 -14.32 3.37
CA ARG A 73 -10.06 -14.33 4.79
C ARG A 73 -9.46 -12.99 5.23
N SER A 74 -8.56 -12.42 4.44
CA SER A 74 -7.88 -11.17 4.76
C SER A 74 -8.84 -9.99 4.77
N ALA A 75 -9.72 -9.88 3.77
CA ALA A 75 -10.75 -8.85 3.71
C ALA A 75 -11.74 -8.97 4.88
N ALA A 76 -12.17 -10.19 5.23
CA ALA A 76 -13.04 -10.44 6.37
C ALA A 76 -12.39 -10.05 7.70
N ARG A 77 -11.11 -10.38 7.90
CA ARG A 77 -10.33 -9.99 9.09
C ARG A 77 -10.25 -8.46 9.25
N LEU A 78 -10.13 -7.74 8.13
CA LEU A 78 -10.02 -6.28 8.12
C LEU A 78 -11.37 -5.55 8.06
N GLY A 79 -12.48 -6.27 7.89
CA GLY A 79 -13.82 -5.69 7.78
C GLY A 79 -14.01 -4.82 6.52
N ILE A 80 -13.25 -5.07 5.45
CA ILE A 80 -13.29 -4.25 4.23
C ILE A 80 -13.97 -4.98 3.05
N PRO A 81 -14.72 -4.27 2.20
CA PRO A 81 -15.19 -4.82 0.94
C PRO A 81 -14.00 -4.99 -0.02
N CYS A 82 -13.78 -6.21 -0.49
CA CYS A 82 -12.72 -6.54 -1.43
C CYS A 82 -13.24 -7.53 -2.48
N ASN A 83 -13.05 -7.19 -3.76
CA ASN A 83 -13.42 -7.96 -4.92
C ASN A 83 -12.28 -7.91 -5.94
N ILE A 84 -11.92 -9.07 -6.50
CA ILE A 84 -10.94 -9.18 -7.58
C ILE A 84 -11.62 -9.89 -8.74
N PRO A 85 -12.09 -9.14 -9.75
CA PRO A 85 -12.78 -9.74 -10.89
C PRO A 85 -11.78 -10.41 -11.83
N GLU A 86 -12.28 -11.31 -12.66
CA GLU A 86 -11.45 -12.09 -13.60
C GLU A 86 -10.61 -11.21 -14.54
N ASN A 87 -11.13 -10.04 -14.91
CA ASN A 87 -10.49 -9.09 -15.81
C ASN A 87 -9.58 -8.05 -15.12
N PHE A 88 -9.26 -8.21 -13.82
CA PHE A 88 -8.46 -7.19 -13.09
C PHE A 88 -7.12 -6.89 -13.77
N VAL A 89 -6.53 -7.88 -14.45
CA VAL A 89 -5.26 -7.77 -15.18
C VAL A 89 -5.28 -6.66 -16.23
N THR A 90 -6.45 -6.36 -16.82
CA THR A 90 -6.64 -5.29 -17.82
C THR A 90 -6.43 -3.90 -17.23
N TYR A 91 -6.51 -3.76 -15.91
CA TYR A 91 -6.44 -2.49 -15.19
C TYR A 91 -5.14 -2.33 -14.38
N THR A 92 -4.15 -3.18 -14.61
CA THR A 92 -2.91 -3.23 -13.81
C THR A 92 -1.87 -2.14 -14.14
N ASN A 93 -2.12 -1.26 -15.10
CA ASN A 93 -1.27 -0.09 -15.29
C ASN A 93 -1.70 1.00 -14.33
N ASP A 94 -0.80 1.43 -13.45
CA ASP A 94 -1.05 2.43 -12.41
C ASP A 94 0.03 3.54 -12.36
N LEU A 95 0.79 3.73 -13.43
CA LEU A 95 1.86 4.73 -13.48
C LEU A 95 1.38 6.16 -13.22
N LEU A 96 0.31 6.59 -13.87
CA LEU A 96 -0.26 7.93 -13.65
C LEU A 96 -0.78 8.10 -12.21
N PRO A 97 -1.60 7.19 -11.68
CA PRO A 97 -2.07 7.33 -10.30
C PRO A 97 -0.97 7.24 -9.25
N LEU A 98 0.04 6.36 -9.40
CA LEU A 98 1.20 6.33 -8.51
C LEU A 98 1.94 7.68 -8.49
N ARG A 99 2.16 8.30 -9.66
CA ARG A 99 2.75 9.63 -9.76
C ARG A 99 1.89 10.70 -9.09
N ALA A 100 0.57 10.63 -9.25
CA ALA A 100 -0.35 11.54 -8.54
C ALA A 100 -0.25 11.38 -7.01
N MET A 101 -0.04 10.16 -6.51
CA MET A 101 0.18 9.91 -5.08
C MET A 101 1.49 10.56 -4.60
N HIS A 102 2.56 10.59 -5.40
CA HIS A 102 3.77 11.35 -5.07
C HIS A 102 3.54 12.87 -5.05
N VAL A 103 2.76 13.40 -6.00
CA VAL A 103 2.38 14.83 -6.01
C VAL A 103 1.60 15.18 -4.73
N LEU A 104 0.64 14.34 -4.34
CA LEU A 104 -0.15 14.55 -3.13
C LEU A 104 0.71 14.51 -1.87
N ARG A 105 1.56 13.48 -1.73
CA ARG A 105 2.46 13.32 -0.59
C ARG A 105 3.40 14.52 -0.41
N ALA A 106 3.81 15.17 -1.50
CA ALA A 106 4.72 16.31 -1.46
C ALA A 106 4.03 17.66 -1.17
N ASN A 107 2.76 17.82 -1.56
CA ASN A 107 2.12 19.15 -1.62
C ASN A 107 0.86 19.28 -0.74
N PHE A 108 0.38 18.21 -0.14
CA PHE A 108 -0.86 18.20 0.64
C PHE A 108 -0.65 17.63 2.05
N PRO A 109 -1.52 17.95 3.02
CA PRO A 109 -1.48 17.33 4.34
C PRO A 109 -1.54 15.79 4.26
N LEU A 110 -0.83 15.10 5.17
CA LEU A 110 -0.80 13.64 5.20
C LEU A 110 -2.20 13.01 5.32
N SER A 111 -3.15 13.67 5.99
CA SER A 111 -4.54 13.22 6.07
C SER A 111 -5.21 13.17 4.69
N VAL A 112 -5.00 14.18 3.85
CA VAL A 112 -5.52 14.24 2.47
C VAL A 112 -4.84 13.18 1.61
N TYR A 113 -3.52 13.01 1.76
CA TYR A 113 -2.77 11.96 1.07
C TYR A 113 -3.27 10.55 1.42
N HIS A 114 -3.45 10.24 2.70
CA HIS A 114 -3.99 8.95 3.14
C HIS A 114 -5.44 8.75 2.69
N ALA A 115 -6.28 9.79 2.73
CA ALA A 115 -7.65 9.72 2.22
C ALA A 115 -7.66 9.44 0.70
N ALA A 116 -6.74 10.03 -0.06
CA ALA A 116 -6.59 9.74 -1.48
C ALA A 116 -6.14 8.28 -1.73
N LEU A 117 -5.15 7.76 -0.99
CA LEU A 117 -4.79 6.34 -1.07
C LEU A 117 -5.98 5.42 -0.79
N ALA A 118 -6.77 5.72 0.25
CA ALA A 118 -7.97 4.95 0.57
C ALA A 118 -8.98 4.97 -0.59
N ALA A 119 -9.23 6.13 -1.19
CA ALA A 119 -10.12 6.27 -2.34
C ALA A 119 -9.60 5.52 -3.59
N MET A 120 -8.28 5.52 -3.82
CA MET A 120 -7.65 4.78 -4.92
C MET A 120 -7.79 3.27 -4.74
N TYR A 121 -7.55 2.76 -3.53
CA TYR A 121 -7.76 1.35 -3.23
C TYR A 121 -9.22 0.94 -3.32
N ALA A 122 -10.15 1.75 -2.79
CA ALA A 122 -11.57 1.49 -2.93
C ALA A 122 -12.00 1.45 -4.41
N ALA A 123 -11.50 2.36 -5.24
CA ALA A 123 -11.79 2.37 -6.68
C ALA A 123 -11.27 1.14 -7.42
N PHE A 124 -10.21 0.49 -6.92
CA PHE A 124 -9.60 -0.67 -7.55
C PHE A 124 -10.08 -2.02 -7.00
N PHE A 125 -10.38 -2.11 -5.70
CA PHE A 125 -10.72 -3.37 -5.03
C PHE A 125 -12.14 -3.43 -4.46
N SER A 126 -12.87 -2.32 -4.30
CA SER A 126 -14.23 -2.36 -3.73
C SER A 126 -15.31 -2.29 -4.83
N PRO A 127 -16.37 -3.13 -4.79
CA PRO A 127 -17.42 -3.14 -5.81
C PRO A 127 -17.99 -1.72 -6.11
N PRO A 128 -18.21 -1.36 -7.39
CA PRO A 128 -18.16 -2.18 -8.60
C PRO A 128 -16.77 -2.25 -9.27
N ALA A 129 -15.67 -2.25 -8.50
CA ALA A 129 -14.30 -2.44 -8.96
C ALA A 129 -14.10 -3.51 -10.08
N PRO A 130 -13.08 -3.31 -10.95
CA PRO A 130 -12.03 -2.30 -10.86
C PRO A 130 -12.38 -1.10 -11.74
N ARG A 131 -12.14 0.12 -11.26
CA ARG A 131 -12.18 1.30 -12.13
C ARG A 131 -10.82 1.44 -12.84
N ASN A 132 -10.82 1.84 -14.11
CA ASN A 132 -9.59 2.17 -14.84
C ASN A 132 -9.00 3.50 -14.34
N PHE A 133 -8.40 3.49 -13.16
CA PHE A 133 -7.86 4.67 -12.49
C PHE A 133 -6.60 5.28 -13.16
N ASN A 134 -6.09 4.67 -14.23
CA ASN A 134 -5.00 5.21 -15.04
C ASN A 134 -5.53 6.08 -16.19
N SER A 135 -6.84 6.04 -16.42
CA SER A 135 -7.53 7.10 -17.18
C SER A 135 -7.45 8.41 -16.41
N PRO A 136 -6.94 9.51 -17.01
CA PRO A 136 -6.94 10.82 -16.37
C PRO A 136 -8.33 11.28 -15.92
N THR A 137 -9.39 10.89 -16.65
CA THR A 137 -10.77 11.23 -16.29
C THR A 137 -11.18 10.54 -14.99
N VAL A 138 -10.98 9.23 -14.90
CA VAL A 138 -11.32 8.44 -13.71
C VAL A 138 -10.47 8.85 -12.51
N LEU A 139 -9.17 9.11 -12.72
CA LEU A 139 -8.29 9.60 -11.65
C LEU A 139 -8.79 10.93 -11.08
N LYS A 140 -9.17 11.89 -11.93
CA LYS A 140 -9.76 13.15 -11.47
C LYS A 140 -11.06 12.93 -10.71
N GLU A 141 -11.93 12.02 -11.17
CA GLU A 141 -13.17 11.69 -10.46
C GLU A 141 -12.89 11.15 -9.05
N ILE A 142 -11.91 10.27 -8.89
CA ILE A 142 -11.51 9.73 -7.59
C ILE A 142 -10.94 10.86 -6.70
N LEU A 143 -10.05 11.70 -7.22
CA LEU A 143 -9.50 12.82 -6.46
C LEU A 143 -10.58 13.84 -6.07
N ARG A 144 -11.58 14.07 -6.93
CA ARG A 144 -12.71 14.95 -6.62
C ARG A 144 -13.63 14.43 -5.53
N SER A 145 -13.57 13.14 -5.18
CA SER A 145 -14.30 12.60 -4.03
C SER A 145 -13.53 12.69 -2.71
N VAL A 146 -12.31 13.26 -2.71
CA VAL A 146 -11.44 13.31 -1.53
C VAL A 146 -11.40 14.73 -0.97
N ASP A 147 -11.82 14.87 0.29
CA ASP A 147 -11.75 16.12 1.04
C ASP A 147 -10.33 16.69 1.11
N GLY A 148 -10.18 17.96 0.72
CA GLY A 148 -8.92 18.70 0.69
C GLY A 148 -8.21 18.73 -0.66
N VAL A 149 -8.64 17.94 -1.65
CA VAL A 149 -8.06 17.97 -3.02
C VAL A 149 -9.11 18.16 -4.12
N GLN A 150 -10.41 18.24 -3.80
CA GLN A 150 -11.47 18.24 -4.81
C GLN A 150 -11.30 19.30 -5.90
N GLY A 151 -11.04 20.54 -5.51
CA GLY A 151 -10.83 21.66 -6.44
C GLY A 151 -9.44 21.71 -7.09
N ARG A 152 -8.57 20.73 -6.80
CA ARG A 152 -7.17 20.67 -7.28
C ARG A 152 -6.88 19.39 -8.08
N ALA A 153 -7.89 18.57 -8.36
CA ALA A 153 -7.73 17.30 -9.06
C ALA A 153 -7.05 17.47 -10.43
N GLU A 154 -7.42 18.49 -11.20
CA GLU A 154 -6.83 18.80 -12.50
C GLU A 154 -5.33 19.10 -12.38
N GLU A 155 -4.96 19.90 -11.40
CA GLU A 155 -3.58 20.29 -11.16
C GLU A 155 -2.74 19.08 -10.75
N VAL A 156 -3.25 18.26 -9.84
CA VAL A 156 -2.56 17.04 -9.38
C VAL A 156 -2.31 16.10 -10.55
N VAL A 157 -3.33 15.85 -11.38
CA VAL A 157 -3.19 14.97 -12.55
C VAL A 157 -2.26 15.58 -13.60
N LYS A 158 -2.29 16.90 -13.81
CA LYS A 158 -1.33 17.57 -14.69
C LYS A 158 0.10 17.42 -14.17
N ALA A 159 0.34 17.71 -12.89
CA ALA A 159 1.65 17.58 -12.25
C ALA A 159 2.18 16.14 -12.27
N ALA A 160 1.29 15.15 -12.17
CA ALA A 160 1.64 13.73 -12.27
C ALA A 160 2.23 13.32 -13.63
N THR A 161 2.07 14.13 -14.67
CA THR A 161 2.69 13.90 -15.99
C THR A 161 4.08 14.55 -16.13
N GLY A 162 4.46 15.43 -15.19
CA GLY A 162 5.74 16.14 -15.19
C GLY A 162 6.92 15.28 -14.74
N GLU A 163 8.12 15.77 -15.02
CA GLU A 163 9.38 15.06 -14.73
C GLU A 163 9.62 14.86 -13.23
N ASP A 164 9.19 15.77 -12.37
CA ASP A 164 9.35 15.64 -10.92
C ASP A 164 8.57 14.46 -10.36
N ALA A 165 7.33 14.26 -10.80
CA ALA A 165 6.52 13.13 -10.36
C ALA A 165 7.05 11.79 -10.91
N LYS A 166 7.54 11.77 -12.16
CA LYS A 166 8.20 10.59 -12.75
C LYS A 166 9.46 10.22 -11.96
N ARG A 167 10.30 11.21 -11.67
CA ARG A 167 11.54 11.04 -10.91
C ARG A 167 11.26 10.55 -9.49
N ALA A 168 10.30 11.15 -8.80
CA ALA A 168 9.92 10.74 -7.44
C ALA A 168 9.48 9.26 -7.38
N LEU A 169 8.63 8.81 -8.31
CA LEU A 169 8.23 7.40 -8.39
C LEU A 169 9.40 6.49 -8.72
N HIS A 170 10.25 6.91 -9.66
CA HIS A 170 11.42 6.13 -10.06
C HIS A 170 12.42 5.96 -8.90
N GLU A 171 12.73 7.03 -8.17
CA GLU A 171 13.63 7.03 -7.02
C GLU A 171 13.09 6.18 -5.87
N ALA A 172 11.79 6.31 -5.54
CA ALA A 172 11.15 5.49 -4.51
C ALA A 172 11.21 3.99 -4.88
N THR A 173 10.86 3.67 -6.12
CA THR A 173 10.91 2.28 -6.64
C THR A 173 12.33 1.72 -6.62
N ASN A 174 13.31 2.48 -7.11
CA ASN A 174 14.72 2.06 -7.08
C ASN A 174 15.27 1.90 -5.67
N THR A 175 14.82 2.72 -4.72
CA THR A 175 15.20 2.59 -3.32
C THR A 175 14.71 1.25 -2.76
N ALA A 176 13.45 0.89 -2.99
CA ALA A 176 12.91 -0.41 -2.59
C ALA A 176 13.67 -1.57 -3.25
N VAL A 177 13.98 -1.48 -4.55
CA VAL A 177 14.79 -2.49 -5.27
C VAL A 177 16.18 -2.64 -4.66
N LYS A 178 16.88 -1.54 -4.37
CA LYS A 178 18.22 -1.57 -3.72
C LYS A 178 18.18 -2.18 -2.33
N GLN A 179 17.02 -2.10 -1.66
CA GLN A 179 16.77 -2.73 -0.36
C GLN A 179 16.38 -4.22 -0.48
N GLY A 180 16.31 -4.77 -1.70
CA GLY A 180 16.01 -6.19 -1.93
C GLY A 180 14.53 -6.50 -2.15
N ALA A 181 13.68 -5.48 -2.37
CA ALA A 181 12.27 -5.72 -2.67
C ALA A 181 12.10 -6.58 -3.92
N PHE A 182 11.24 -7.59 -3.83
CA PHE A 182 10.85 -8.47 -4.93
C PHE A 182 9.33 -8.47 -5.18
N GLY A 183 8.59 -7.68 -4.40
CA GLY A 183 7.14 -7.54 -4.48
C GLY A 183 6.68 -6.40 -3.58
N ALA A 184 5.36 -6.23 -3.45
CA ALA A 184 4.74 -5.24 -2.58
C ALA A 184 3.60 -5.88 -1.76
N PRO A 185 3.41 -5.49 -0.49
CA PRO A 185 4.11 -4.39 0.19
C PRO A 185 5.51 -4.80 0.65
N TRP A 186 6.43 -3.84 0.66
CA TRP A 186 7.78 -3.99 1.19
C TRP A 186 7.99 -3.01 2.34
N ILE A 187 8.08 -3.53 3.56
CA ILE A 187 8.15 -2.75 4.78
C ILE A 187 9.59 -2.69 5.24
N VAL A 188 10.09 -1.49 5.50
CA VAL A 188 11.43 -1.24 6.04
C VAL A 188 11.29 -0.68 7.44
N ALA A 189 11.88 -1.35 8.42
CA ALA A 189 11.89 -0.89 9.79
C ALA A 189 13.30 -0.47 10.19
N THR A 190 13.42 0.63 10.91
CA THR A 190 14.68 1.11 11.48
C THR A 190 14.51 1.29 12.98
N ARG A 191 15.46 0.76 13.76
CA ARG A 191 15.59 0.95 15.21
C ARG A 191 17.06 1.15 15.54
N ASP A 192 17.41 2.31 16.11
CA ASP A 192 18.76 2.59 16.63
C ASP A 192 19.89 2.29 15.62
N GLY A 193 19.67 2.66 14.35
CA GLY A 193 20.62 2.44 13.25
C GLY A 193 20.61 1.03 12.65
N LYS A 194 19.89 0.08 13.23
CA LYS A 194 19.62 -1.23 12.62
C LYS A 194 18.44 -1.16 11.67
N VAL A 195 18.52 -1.85 10.55
CA VAL A 195 17.48 -1.90 9.52
C VAL A 195 17.07 -3.35 9.27
N GLU A 196 15.77 -3.62 9.27
CA GLU A 196 15.19 -4.90 8.86
C GLU A 196 14.08 -4.70 7.83
N TYR A 197 13.81 -5.76 7.05
CA TYR A 197 12.88 -5.75 5.94
C TYR A 197 11.82 -6.83 6.11
N PHE A 198 10.57 -6.49 5.81
CA PHE A 198 9.43 -7.39 5.94
C PHE A 198 8.60 -7.34 4.65
N PHE A 199 8.31 -8.50 4.08
CA PHE A 199 7.46 -8.63 2.89
C PHE A 199 6.08 -9.16 3.26
N GLY A 200 5.03 -8.53 2.74
CA GLY A 200 3.63 -8.91 2.96
C GLY A 200 2.92 -8.07 4.01
N SER A 201 1.60 -8.28 4.13
CA SER A 201 0.73 -7.61 5.11
C SER A 201 0.63 -8.36 6.44
N ASP A 202 1.29 -9.51 6.59
CA ASP A 202 1.11 -10.49 7.67
C ASP A 202 2.30 -10.55 8.64
N ARG A 203 3.10 -9.47 8.71
CA ARG A 203 4.37 -9.39 9.46
C ARG A 203 4.37 -8.44 10.65
N LEU A 204 3.21 -7.90 11.04
CA LEU A 204 3.13 -6.90 12.12
C LEU A 204 3.72 -7.39 13.46
N HIS A 205 3.51 -8.64 13.85
CA HIS A 205 4.10 -9.20 15.08
C HIS A 205 5.65 -9.20 15.05
N GLN A 206 6.24 -9.58 13.92
CA GLN A 206 7.70 -9.55 13.73
C GLN A 206 8.22 -8.12 13.72
N LEU A 207 7.49 -7.22 13.07
CA LEU A 207 7.79 -5.79 13.04
C LEU A 207 7.77 -5.17 14.44
N TYR A 208 6.76 -5.49 15.25
CA TYR A 208 6.67 -5.00 16.63
C TYR A 208 7.78 -5.58 17.51
N THR A 209 8.12 -6.85 17.32
CA THR A 209 9.26 -7.50 17.99
C THR A 209 10.57 -6.80 17.64
N PHE A 210 10.83 -6.54 16.36
CA PHE A 210 12.02 -5.81 15.92
C PHE A 210 12.07 -4.38 16.47
N LEU A 211 10.92 -3.73 16.65
CA LEU A 211 10.84 -2.37 17.18
C LEU A 211 10.79 -2.28 18.71
N ASP A 212 10.92 -3.40 19.45
CA ASP A 212 10.68 -3.50 20.90
C ASP A 212 9.38 -2.81 21.32
N LEU A 213 8.28 -3.13 20.65
CA LEU A 213 6.95 -2.62 20.98
C LEU A 213 6.14 -3.68 21.73
N PRO A 214 5.32 -3.28 22.72
CA PRO A 214 4.44 -4.23 23.40
C PRO A 214 3.26 -4.61 22.51
N PHE A 215 2.98 -5.90 22.38
CA PHE A 215 1.81 -6.43 21.66
C PHE A 215 1.41 -7.81 22.18
N THR A 216 0.23 -8.28 21.78
CA THR A 216 -0.26 -9.64 22.00
C THR A 216 -0.53 -10.27 20.64
N GLU A 217 0.00 -11.47 20.35
CA GLU A 217 -0.12 -12.11 19.02
C GLU A 217 -1.56 -12.51 18.67
N ALA A 218 -1.99 -13.66 19.16
CA ALA A 218 -3.34 -14.18 19.05
C ALA A 218 -3.52 -15.17 20.21
N THR A 219 -4.42 -14.87 21.13
CA THR A 219 -4.72 -15.81 22.23
C THR A 219 -5.85 -16.72 21.81
N LEU A 220 -5.58 -18.02 21.69
CA LEU A 220 -6.62 -19.03 21.56
C LEU A 220 -7.31 -19.18 22.92
N LEU A 221 -8.61 -18.88 22.97
CA LEU A 221 -9.40 -19.02 24.20
C LEU A 221 -9.79 -20.50 24.41
N PRO A 222 -9.98 -20.95 25.66
CA PRO A 222 -10.60 -22.25 25.93
C PRO A 222 -11.98 -22.37 25.29
N PRO A 223 -12.46 -23.58 24.96
CA PRO A 223 -13.82 -23.76 24.44
C PRO A 223 -14.83 -23.17 25.44
N ALA A 224 -15.82 -22.43 24.91
CA ALA A 224 -16.96 -22.02 25.73
C ALA A 224 -17.61 -23.28 26.31
N LYS A 225 -17.77 -23.35 27.64
CA LYS A 225 -18.59 -24.40 28.24
C LYS A 225 -20.03 -24.17 27.74
N LEU A 226 -20.55 -25.16 27.02
CA LEU A 226 -21.95 -25.21 26.57
C LEU A 226 -22.91 -25.17 27.77
#